data_AF-A0A9D4ZDA4-F1
#
_entry.id   AF-A0A9D4ZDA4-F1
#
_cell.length_a   1.000
_cell.length_b   1.000
_cell.length_c   1.000
_cell.angle_alpha   90.00
_cell.angle_beta   90.00
_cell.angle_gamma   90.00
#
_symmetry.space_group_name_H-M   'P 1'
#
loop_
_entity.id
_entity.type
_entity.pdbx_description
1 polymer ?
#
loop_
_entity_poly.entity_id
_entity_poly.type
_entity_poly.pdbx_seq_one_letter_code
_entity_poly.pdbx_strand_id
1 'polypeptide(L)'
;MASMHYSLAWASTSSTSVFLSTIAAHSQPACWRRSLHISSALQRSSQKLSSDHFLQSFKNCSHRRILANMAGVDTTVSDNRRFLHVVYRVGDLEKTIKFYTECLGMKLLRKRDITEEKYTNAFLGYGPEDTHFVVELTYNYGVDKYDLGAGFGHFGIAVEDVYKTIELVKAKGGKVSREAGPVKGGSTVIAFVEDPDGYKFELIQRGPTPEPLCQVMLRVGDLDRSIKFYEKAYGMQLLRTRDNPDYKYTLAMLGYGPEDKSTVMELTYNYGVSEYEKGNAYAQVAIGTDDVYKTAEAVREAGGKITREPGPLPGINTKIFACLDPDGWKTVFVDNKDFLKELE
;
A
#
# COMPACT_ATOMS: atom_id res chain seq x y z
N MET A 1 28.70 -40.09 -43.25
CA MET A 1 28.18 -39.18 -44.29
C MET A 1 28.29 -37.76 -43.74
N ALA A 2 29.02 -36.91 -44.48
CA ALA A 2 29.19 -35.44 -44.46
C ALA A 2 28.89 -34.66 -43.15
N SER A 3 29.80 -33.93 -42.46
CA SER A 3 30.86 -32.94 -42.81
C SER A 3 30.39 -31.48 -42.95
N MET A 4 30.97 -30.58 -42.13
CA MET A 4 31.46 -29.19 -42.35
C MET A 4 31.37 -28.38 -41.03
N HIS A 5 32.46 -28.00 -40.29
CA HIS A 5 33.52 -26.97 -40.51
C HIS A 5 32.95 -25.55 -40.75
N TYR A 6 33.32 -24.43 -40.09
CA TYR A 6 34.58 -23.80 -39.59
C TYR A 6 34.26 -22.91 -38.34
N SER A 7 35.05 -22.69 -37.28
CA SER A 7 36.39 -22.10 -37.03
C SER A 7 36.55 -20.56 -37.13
N LEU A 8 36.65 -19.94 -35.94
CA LEU A 8 37.49 -18.81 -35.45
C LEU A 8 38.13 -17.78 -36.40
N ALA A 9 38.07 -16.49 -36.00
CA ALA A 9 39.23 -15.56 -36.07
C ALA A 9 39.09 -14.35 -35.12
N TRP A 10 40.15 -14.10 -34.35
CA TRP A 10 40.51 -12.85 -33.66
C TRP A 10 41.17 -11.86 -34.64
N ALA A 11 41.08 -10.55 -34.38
CA ALA A 11 42.14 -9.59 -34.71
C ALA A 11 42.04 -8.28 -33.89
N SER A 12 43.18 -7.92 -33.30
CA SER A 12 43.54 -6.69 -32.59
C SER A 12 44.02 -5.58 -33.53
N THR A 13 44.01 -4.31 -33.05
CA THR A 13 45.06 -3.23 -33.14
C THR A 13 44.37 -1.86 -32.97
N SER A 14 44.54 -1.10 -31.88
CA SER A 14 45.60 -0.12 -31.56
C SER A 14 45.71 1.11 -32.49
N SER A 15 45.58 2.32 -31.92
CA SER A 15 46.60 3.41 -31.95
C SER A 15 46.07 4.86 -32.12
N THR A 16 46.31 5.64 -31.05
CA THR A 16 46.85 7.03 -30.99
C THR A 16 46.19 8.26 -31.66
N SER A 17 45.71 9.17 -30.80
CA SER A 17 46.06 10.60 -30.60
C SER A 17 46.17 11.59 -31.79
N VAL A 18 45.63 12.81 -31.63
CA VAL A 18 46.33 14.14 -31.67
C VAL A 18 45.39 15.32 -32.02
N PHE A 19 45.35 16.33 -31.14
CA PHE A 19 45.16 17.81 -31.35
C PHE A 19 43.82 18.33 -31.90
N LEU A 20 43.40 19.60 -31.71
CA LEU A 20 43.55 20.70 -30.73
C LEU A 20 42.61 21.80 -31.25
N SER A 21 41.99 22.59 -30.36
CA SER A 21 41.50 23.98 -30.57
C SER A 21 40.47 24.31 -31.69
N THR A 22 39.33 24.91 -31.34
CA THR A 22 39.13 26.39 -31.33
C THR A 22 37.64 26.78 -31.19
N ILE A 23 37.43 27.69 -30.26
CA ILE A 23 36.35 28.66 -30.01
C ILE A 23 35.49 29.07 -31.22
N ALA A 24 34.15 29.14 -31.03
CA ALA A 24 33.33 30.29 -31.45
C ALA A 24 31.96 30.24 -30.74
N ALA A 25 31.58 31.36 -30.13
CA ALA A 25 30.35 31.57 -29.41
C ALA A 25 29.49 32.65 -30.11
N HIS A 26 28.19 32.66 -29.76
CA HIS A 26 27.17 33.70 -29.98
C HIS A 26 26.48 33.69 -31.37
N SER A 27 25.16 33.85 -31.47
CA SER A 27 24.37 34.91 -30.84
C SER A 27 22.84 34.68 -30.89
N GLN A 28 22.15 35.16 -29.85
CA GLN A 28 20.75 35.60 -29.87
C GLN A 28 20.68 37.13 -30.05
N PRO A 29 19.58 37.71 -30.55
CA PRO A 29 19.25 39.14 -30.45
C PRO A 29 18.10 39.39 -29.45
N ALA A 30 17.79 40.56 -28.91
CA ALA A 30 18.45 41.86 -28.73
C ALA A 30 17.54 42.68 -27.79
N CYS A 31 18.11 43.44 -26.86
CA CYS A 31 17.38 44.39 -26.00
C CYS A 31 17.74 45.84 -26.37
N TRP A 32 16.76 46.74 -26.29
CA TRP A 32 16.84 48.15 -26.65
C TRP A 32 17.73 48.99 -25.72
N ARG A 33 18.34 50.03 -26.31
CA ARG A 33 19.31 51.01 -25.77
C ARG A 33 18.67 52.12 -24.92
N ARG A 34 19.47 52.69 -24.00
CA ARG A 34 19.70 54.14 -23.69
C ARG A 34 20.80 54.20 -22.60
N SER A 35 22.05 54.60 -22.90
CA SER A 35 22.60 55.95 -23.15
C SER A 35 23.31 56.56 -21.93
N LEU A 36 24.65 56.69 -22.06
CA LEU A 36 25.51 57.85 -21.71
C LEU A 36 25.68 58.19 -20.19
N HIS A 37 26.84 58.54 -19.62
CA HIS A 37 28.22 58.78 -20.04
C HIS A 37 29.09 59.07 -18.78
N ILE A 38 30.42 59.11 -18.93
CA ILE A 38 31.47 59.76 -18.09
C ILE A 38 32.12 58.94 -16.95
N SER A 39 33.21 58.29 -17.35
CA SER A 39 34.62 58.44 -16.91
C SER A 39 35.03 58.80 -15.46
N SER A 40 35.97 57.98 -15.00
CA SER A 40 37.19 58.29 -14.22
C SER A 40 37.13 58.48 -12.71
N ALA A 41 37.85 57.58 -12.01
CA ALA A 41 39.09 57.87 -11.25
C ALA A 41 39.12 57.30 -9.80
N LEU A 42 40.33 56.82 -9.45
CA LEU A 42 40.93 56.70 -8.11
C LEU A 42 40.65 55.44 -7.25
N GLN A 43 41.47 54.42 -7.52
CA GLN A 43 42.53 53.87 -6.66
C GLN A 43 42.46 53.97 -5.11
N ARG A 44 42.81 52.83 -4.49
CA ARG A 44 43.38 52.61 -3.12
C ARG A 44 42.37 52.69 -1.98
N SER A 45 42.40 51.87 -0.92
CA SER A 45 43.38 50.92 -0.40
C SER A 45 42.71 50.05 0.67
N SER A 46 43.23 48.82 0.82
CA SER A 46 43.34 47.98 2.03
C SER A 46 42.63 48.42 3.33
N GLN A 47 41.92 47.50 4.00
CA GLN A 47 42.43 46.78 5.18
C GLN A 47 41.36 45.91 5.86
N LYS A 48 41.80 44.69 6.22
CA LYS A 48 41.54 43.93 7.45
C LYS A 48 40.12 43.45 7.77
N LEU A 49 39.96 42.14 7.63
CA LEU A 49 39.16 41.32 8.53
C LEU A 49 39.65 41.47 9.98
N SER A 50 38.70 41.58 10.91
CA SER A 50 38.81 41.11 12.28
C SER A 50 37.43 40.77 12.80
N SER A 51 37.40 39.66 13.52
CA SER A 51 36.32 39.01 14.24
C SER A 51 35.64 39.91 15.28
N ASP A 52 34.42 39.52 15.61
CA ASP A 52 33.70 39.81 16.84
C ASP A 52 33.24 41.25 17.08
N HIS A 53 32.03 41.55 16.58
CA HIS A 53 31.00 42.13 17.43
C HIS A 53 29.59 42.00 16.81
N PHE A 54 28.64 41.69 17.70
CA PHE A 54 27.20 41.85 17.54
C PHE A 54 26.38 40.75 16.82
N LEU A 55 26.46 39.54 17.39
CA LEU A 55 25.27 38.70 17.60
C LEU A 55 24.24 39.45 18.46
N GLN A 56 23.39 40.27 17.84
CA GLN A 56 22.05 40.62 18.34
C GLN A 56 21.39 41.59 17.36
N SER A 57 20.61 41.06 16.40
CA SER A 57 19.33 41.63 15.97
C SER A 57 18.84 40.89 14.71
N PHE A 58 18.19 39.73 14.89
CA PHE A 58 17.24 39.17 13.92
C PHE A 58 16.25 38.26 14.65
N LYS A 59 15.39 38.88 15.46
CA LYS A 59 14.05 38.33 15.74
C LYS A 59 13.08 39.11 14.88
N ASN A 60 12.20 38.37 14.19
CA ASN A 60 11.05 38.82 13.41
C ASN A 60 11.35 39.26 11.97
N CYS A 61 11.31 38.30 11.05
CA CYS A 61 10.41 38.39 9.90
C CYS A 61 10.31 37.02 9.23
N SER A 62 9.07 36.53 9.10
CA SER A 62 8.70 35.41 8.23
C SER A 62 9.11 35.74 6.81
N HIS A 63 9.93 34.89 6.17
CA HIS A 63 9.99 34.60 4.73
C HIS A 63 11.29 33.83 4.43
N ARG A 64 11.20 32.49 4.47
CA ARG A 64 12.12 31.59 3.74
C ARG A 64 11.36 30.32 3.32
N ARG A 65 10.24 30.54 2.62
CA ARG A 65 9.84 29.70 1.49
C ARG A 65 10.33 30.46 0.28
N ILE A 66 11.32 29.93 -0.41
CA ILE A 66 11.80 30.20 -1.77
C ILE A 66 13.25 29.70 -1.74
N LEU A 67 13.57 28.77 -2.64
CA LEU A 67 14.76 27.90 -2.73
C LEU A 67 14.53 26.44 -2.31
N ALA A 68 13.44 25.86 -2.84
CA ALA A 68 13.33 24.44 -3.14
C ALA A 68 12.35 24.32 -4.32
N ASN A 69 12.77 24.77 -5.50
CA ASN A 69 11.99 24.62 -6.73
C ASN A 69 12.91 24.53 -7.94
N MET A 70 13.86 23.59 -7.89
CA MET A 70 14.61 23.09 -9.06
C MET A 70 15.03 21.64 -8.78
N ALA A 71 14.01 20.77 -8.64
CA ALA A 71 14.01 19.30 -8.66
C ALA A 71 12.85 18.84 -7.76
N GLY A 72 11.63 18.89 -8.27
CA GLY A 72 10.45 18.53 -7.49
C GLY A 72 9.28 18.34 -8.42
N VAL A 73 8.85 17.10 -8.58
CA VAL A 73 7.52 16.77 -9.07
C VAL A 73 6.56 17.31 -8.02
N ASP A 74 5.99 18.49 -8.26
CA ASP A 74 4.84 18.98 -7.52
C ASP A 74 3.59 18.37 -8.14
N THR A 75 3.23 17.16 -7.70
CA THR A 75 1.97 16.49 -8.05
C THR A 75 1.30 15.94 -6.80
N THR A 76 1.03 16.77 -5.78
CA THR A 76 -0.04 16.42 -4.84
C THR A 76 -1.37 16.73 -5.51
N VAL A 77 -1.75 15.93 -6.51
CA VAL A 77 -3.17 15.68 -6.72
C VAL A 77 -3.61 14.98 -5.44
N SER A 78 -4.43 15.66 -4.64
CA SER A 78 -5.07 15.09 -3.47
C SER A 78 -5.97 13.94 -3.93
N ASP A 79 -5.44 12.72 -3.95
CA ASP A 79 -6.18 11.48 -4.22
C ASP A 79 -6.80 10.98 -2.92
N ASN A 80 -8.12 10.83 -2.89
CA ASN A 80 -8.85 10.34 -1.73
C ASN A 80 -8.87 8.80 -1.70
N ARG A 81 -7.77 8.20 -1.22
CA ARG A 81 -7.64 6.74 -1.16
C ARG A 81 -8.35 6.15 0.06
N ARG A 82 -9.01 5.00 -0.15
CA ARG A 82 -9.75 4.28 0.90
C ARG A 82 -9.68 2.78 0.71
N PHE A 83 -9.52 2.00 1.77
CA PHE A 83 -9.76 0.55 1.71
C PHE A 83 -11.25 0.29 1.52
N LEU A 84 -11.62 -0.48 0.48
CA LEU A 84 -13.02 -0.76 0.14
C LEU A 84 -13.45 -2.10 0.72
N HIS A 85 -12.77 -3.16 0.31
CA HIS A 85 -13.04 -4.51 0.75
C HIS A 85 -11.85 -5.43 0.57
N VAL A 86 -11.88 -6.57 1.25
CA VAL A 86 -10.98 -7.69 0.98
C VAL A 86 -11.75 -8.84 0.36
N VAL A 87 -11.21 -9.38 -0.74
CA VAL A 87 -11.81 -10.48 -1.49
C VAL A 87 -11.10 -11.78 -1.15
N TYR A 88 -11.86 -12.78 -0.74
CA TYR A 88 -11.33 -14.13 -0.50
C TYR A 88 -12.41 -15.19 -0.70
N ARG A 89 -11.96 -16.42 -0.90
CA ARG A 89 -12.82 -17.54 -1.31
C ARG A 89 -13.22 -18.40 -0.12
N VAL A 90 -14.45 -18.90 -0.16
CA VAL A 90 -15.03 -19.75 0.90
C VAL A 90 -15.64 -21.00 0.30
N GLY A 91 -15.55 -22.12 1.01
CA GLY A 91 -16.09 -23.41 0.58
C GLY A 91 -17.59 -23.56 0.82
N ASP A 92 -18.14 -22.85 1.81
CA ASP A 92 -19.57 -22.82 2.12
C ASP A 92 -19.98 -21.39 2.49
N LEU A 93 -20.71 -20.74 1.58
CA LEU A 93 -21.11 -19.35 1.72
C LEU A 93 -22.07 -19.14 2.89
N GLU A 94 -23.07 -20.01 3.07
CA GLU A 94 -24.10 -19.85 4.10
C GLU A 94 -23.52 -20.10 5.49
N LYS A 95 -22.66 -21.10 5.62
CA LYS A 95 -21.94 -21.38 6.88
C LYS A 95 -21.07 -20.19 7.28
N THR A 96 -20.40 -19.56 6.32
CA THR A 96 -19.55 -18.39 6.58
C THR A 96 -20.37 -17.15 6.94
N ILE A 97 -21.43 -16.86 6.18
CA ILE A 97 -22.37 -15.76 6.51
C ILE A 97 -22.93 -15.94 7.92
N LYS A 98 -23.36 -17.16 8.27
CA LYS A 98 -23.88 -17.47 9.61
C LYS A 98 -22.81 -17.26 10.69
N PHE A 99 -21.59 -17.72 10.46
CA PHE A 99 -20.49 -17.52 11.41
C PHE A 99 -20.20 -16.02 11.62
N TYR A 100 -20.07 -15.23 10.55
CA TYR A 100 -19.77 -13.80 10.67
C TYR A 100 -20.90 -13.00 11.30
N THR A 101 -22.15 -13.33 11.00
CA THR A 101 -23.31 -12.64 11.58
C THR A 101 -23.54 -13.03 13.04
N GLU A 102 -23.48 -14.32 13.38
CA GLU A 102 -23.80 -14.79 14.73
C GLU A 102 -22.62 -14.73 15.72
N CYS A 103 -21.38 -14.88 15.25
CA CYS A 103 -20.20 -14.95 16.10
C CYS A 103 -19.39 -13.65 16.12
N LEU A 104 -19.30 -12.98 14.96
CA LEU A 104 -18.49 -11.76 14.81
C LEU A 104 -19.36 -10.48 14.80
N GLY A 105 -20.68 -10.60 14.70
CA GLY A 105 -21.58 -9.44 14.73
C GLY A 105 -21.58 -8.60 13.46
N MET A 106 -21.06 -9.13 12.34
CA MET A 106 -21.16 -8.48 11.04
C MET A 106 -22.61 -8.52 10.52
N LYS A 107 -22.91 -7.64 9.56
CA LYS A 107 -24.17 -7.62 8.81
C LYS A 107 -23.92 -8.10 7.39
N LEU A 108 -24.82 -8.93 6.87
CA LEU A 108 -24.89 -9.17 5.42
C LEU A 108 -25.43 -7.91 4.75
N LEU A 109 -24.61 -7.26 3.94
CA LEU A 109 -24.92 -5.99 3.27
C LEU A 109 -25.55 -6.24 1.91
N ARG A 110 -24.95 -7.15 1.14
CA ARG A 110 -25.38 -7.49 -0.21
C ARG A 110 -24.97 -8.91 -0.55
N LYS A 111 -25.75 -9.56 -1.40
CA LYS A 111 -25.45 -10.87 -1.95
C LYS A 111 -25.80 -10.86 -3.43
N ARG A 112 -24.89 -11.33 -4.27
CA ARG A 112 -25.05 -11.33 -5.72
C ARG A 112 -24.69 -12.70 -6.26
N ASP A 113 -25.59 -13.31 -7.01
CA ASP A 113 -25.35 -14.57 -7.69
C ASP A 113 -25.05 -14.32 -9.17
N ILE A 114 -23.94 -14.85 -9.66
CA ILE A 114 -23.46 -14.68 -11.04
C ILE A 114 -23.44 -16.06 -11.68
N THR A 115 -24.64 -16.54 -12.02
CA THR A 115 -24.87 -17.92 -12.49
C THR A 115 -24.10 -18.24 -13.77
N GLU A 116 -23.91 -17.25 -14.64
CA GLU A 116 -23.20 -17.37 -15.92
C GLU A 116 -21.71 -17.68 -15.72
N GLU A 117 -21.13 -17.15 -14.65
CA GLU A 117 -19.71 -17.34 -14.28
C GLU A 117 -19.54 -18.35 -13.13
N LYS A 118 -20.63 -18.96 -12.65
CA LYS A 118 -20.68 -20.01 -11.62
C LYS A 118 -20.06 -19.61 -10.27
N TYR A 119 -20.35 -18.40 -9.80
CA TYR A 119 -20.01 -17.99 -8.44
C TYR A 119 -21.07 -17.09 -7.81
N THR A 120 -21.07 -17.03 -6.49
CA THR A 120 -21.89 -16.12 -5.68
C THR A 120 -20.97 -15.27 -4.81
N ASN A 121 -21.21 -13.96 -4.77
CA ASN A 121 -20.55 -13.05 -3.84
C ASN A 121 -21.47 -12.66 -2.68
N ALA A 122 -20.89 -12.49 -1.49
CA ALA A 122 -21.56 -11.90 -0.34
C ALA A 122 -20.67 -10.85 0.31
N PHE A 123 -21.24 -9.68 0.60
CA PHE A 123 -20.56 -8.55 1.20
C PHE A 123 -21.01 -8.42 2.65
N LEU A 124 -20.06 -8.47 3.59
CA LEU A 124 -20.34 -8.39 5.03
C LEU A 124 -19.43 -7.39 5.73
N GLY A 125 -19.97 -6.66 6.70
CA GLY A 125 -19.19 -5.69 7.47
C GLY A 125 -19.98 -5.10 8.62
N TYR A 126 -19.45 -4.03 9.22
CA TYR A 126 -20.08 -3.38 10.38
C TYR A 126 -20.92 -2.15 10.01
N GLY A 127 -20.85 -1.71 8.75
CA GLY A 127 -21.63 -0.61 8.19
C GLY A 127 -21.68 -0.66 6.66
N PRO A 128 -22.29 0.35 6.01
CA PRO A 128 -22.46 0.37 4.56
C PRO A 128 -21.13 0.50 3.81
N GLU A 129 -21.06 -0.11 2.61
CA GLU A 129 -19.84 -0.26 1.80
C GLU A 129 -19.24 1.09 1.34
N ASP A 130 -20.04 2.16 1.30
CA ASP A 130 -19.62 3.51 0.92
C ASP A 130 -18.69 4.18 1.95
N THR A 131 -18.79 3.75 3.21
CA THR A 131 -18.12 4.36 4.37
C THR A 131 -17.29 3.39 5.18
N HIS A 132 -17.54 2.08 5.06
CA HIS A 132 -16.84 1.04 5.81
C HIS A 132 -16.01 0.13 4.91
N PHE A 133 -15.01 -0.50 5.50
CA PHE A 133 -14.31 -1.63 4.94
C PHE A 133 -15.11 -2.92 5.18
N VAL A 134 -15.23 -3.75 4.14
CA VAL A 134 -16.07 -4.95 4.19
C VAL A 134 -15.33 -6.18 3.68
N VAL A 135 -15.82 -7.37 4.01
CA VAL A 135 -15.37 -8.60 3.37
C VAL A 135 -16.24 -8.89 2.16
N GLU A 136 -15.62 -9.23 1.04
CA GLU A 136 -16.27 -9.79 -0.13
C GLU A 136 -15.92 -11.28 -0.20
N LEU A 137 -16.90 -12.11 0.13
CA LEU A 137 -16.79 -13.56 0.04
C LEU A 137 -17.11 -14.00 -1.37
N THR A 138 -16.26 -14.86 -1.95
CA THR A 138 -16.54 -15.51 -3.24
C THR A 138 -16.71 -17.02 -3.04
N TYR A 139 -17.90 -17.53 -3.33
CA TYR A 139 -18.17 -18.96 -3.41
C TYR A 139 -18.23 -19.39 -4.87
N ASN A 140 -17.29 -20.23 -5.31
CA ASN A 140 -17.32 -20.85 -6.64
C ASN A 140 -18.09 -22.17 -6.57
N TYR A 141 -19.00 -22.40 -7.51
CA TYR A 141 -19.92 -23.52 -7.43
C TYR A 141 -19.18 -24.87 -7.40
N GLY A 142 -19.45 -25.67 -6.37
CA GLY A 142 -18.88 -27.00 -6.23
C GLY A 142 -17.41 -27.02 -5.78
N VAL A 143 -16.83 -25.88 -5.41
CA VAL A 143 -15.49 -25.80 -4.81
C VAL A 143 -15.66 -25.55 -3.31
N ASP A 144 -15.38 -26.58 -2.52
CA ASP A 144 -15.68 -26.64 -1.08
C ASP A 144 -14.46 -26.41 -0.18
N LYS A 145 -13.27 -26.22 -0.76
CA LYS A 145 -12.04 -25.98 -0.01
C LYS A 145 -11.02 -25.20 -0.82
N TYR A 146 -10.28 -24.34 -0.13
CA TYR A 146 -9.15 -23.59 -0.68
C TYR A 146 -7.89 -23.80 0.17
N ASP A 147 -6.75 -23.53 -0.42
CA ASP A 147 -5.46 -23.47 0.27
C ASP A 147 -5.19 -22.03 0.71
N LEU A 148 -5.08 -21.82 2.02
CA LEU A 148 -4.79 -20.50 2.60
C LEU A 148 -3.33 -20.06 2.35
N GLY A 149 -2.45 -21.01 2.06
CA GLY A 149 -1.01 -20.78 2.02
C GLY A 149 -0.42 -20.40 3.38
N ALA A 150 0.86 -20.02 3.36
CA ALA A 150 1.62 -19.58 4.53
C ALA A 150 1.79 -18.05 4.59
N GLY A 151 1.44 -17.33 3.52
CA GLY A 151 1.62 -15.89 3.42
C GLY A 151 0.52 -15.08 4.10
N PHE A 152 -0.73 -15.55 4.03
CA PHE A 152 -1.85 -14.85 4.64
C PHE A 152 -1.74 -14.92 6.16
N GLY A 153 -1.91 -13.79 6.83
CA GLY A 153 -1.83 -13.67 8.28
C GLY A 153 -3.17 -13.89 8.95
N HIS A 154 -3.98 -12.84 8.94
CA HIS A 154 -5.30 -12.76 9.56
C HIS A 154 -6.04 -11.49 9.10
N PHE A 155 -7.32 -11.43 9.43
CA PHE A 155 -8.07 -10.18 9.51
C PHE A 155 -8.13 -9.70 10.95
N GLY A 156 -8.17 -8.39 11.19
CA GLY A 156 -8.31 -7.82 12.54
C GLY A 156 -9.68 -7.22 12.77
N ILE A 157 -10.30 -7.55 13.91
CA ILE A 157 -11.56 -6.99 14.36
C ILE A 157 -11.36 -6.32 15.72
N ALA A 158 -11.57 -5.02 15.79
CA ALA A 158 -11.63 -4.30 17.04
C ALA A 158 -12.98 -4.55 17.74
N VAL A 159 -12.92 -4.96 19.01
CA VAL A 159 -14.11 -5.18 19.85
C VAL A 159 -13.90 -4.53 21.22
N GLU A 160 -14.98 -4.11 21.86
CA GLU A 160 -14.89 -3.47 23.19
C GLU A 160 -14.53 -4.46 24.30
N ASP A 161 -14.99 -5.71 24.18
CA ASP A 161 -14.73 -6.77 25.14
C ASP A 161 -14.40 -8.08 24.40
N VAL A 162 -13.10 -8.41 24.37
CA VAL A 162 -12.61 -9.62 23.69
C VAL A 162 -13.05 -10.88 24.45
N TYR A 163 -13.09 -10.85 25.78
CA TYR A 163 -13.49 -12.02 26.58
C TYR A 163 -14.93 -12.41 26.30
N LYS A 164 -15.84 -11.43 26.31
CA LYS A 164 -17.26 -11.64 25.98
C LYS A 164 -17.45 -12.13 24.55
N THR A 165 -16.69 -11.60 23.61
CA THR A 165 -16.75 -12.05 22.21
C THR A 165 -16.30 -13.50 22.08
N ILE A 166 -15.23 -13.89 22.78
CA ILE A 166 -14.75 -15.28 22.81
C ILE A 166 -15.76 -16.25 23.44
N GLU A 167 -16.44 -15.85 24.53
CA GLU A 167 -17.52 -16.64 25.11
C GLU A 167 -18.66 -16.86 24.12
N LEU A 168 -19.07 -15.80 23.39
CA LEU A 168 -20.09 -15.91 22.33
C LEU A 168 -19.65 -16.86 21.22
N VAL A 169 -18.43 -16.70 20.71
CA VAL A 169 -17.87 -17.57 19.65
C VAL A 169 -17.90 -19.03 20.09
N LYS A 170 -17.46 -19.34 21.33
CA LYS A 170 -17.50 -20.70 21.88
C LYS A 170 -18.93 -21.23 22.01
N ALA A 171 -19.85 -20.41 22.53
CA ALA A 171 -21.26 -20.78 22.68
C ALA A 171 -21.94 -21.08 21.34
N LYS A 172 -21.46 -20.46 20.25
CA LYS A 172 -21.93 -20.69 18.87
C LYS A 172 -21.18 -21.81 18.14
N GLY A 173 -20.24 -22.49 18.80
CA GLY A 173 -19.46 -23.59 18.23
C GLY A 173 -18.31 -23.15 17.32
N GLY A 174 -17.91 -21.87 17.38
CA GLY A 174 -16.76 -21.34 16.68
C GLY A 174 -15.44 -21.80 17.29
N LYS A 175 -14.38 -21.84 16.47
CA LYS A 175 -13.05 -22.30 16.89
C LYS A 175 -12.23 -21.13 17.43
N VAL A 176 -11.79 -21.24 18.68
CA VAL A 176 -10.84 -20.31 19.30
C VAL A 176 -9.44 -20.93 19.20
N SER A 177 -8.56 -20.32 18.41
CA SER A 177 -7.19 -20.78 18.19
C SER A 177 -6.18 -20.15 19.15
N ARG A 178 -6.56 -19.02 19.76
CA ARG A 178 -5.86 -18.42 20.90
C ARG A 178 -6.84 -17.74 21.83
N GLU A 179 -6.79 -18.12 23.10
CA GLU A 179 -7.62 -17.52 24.15
C GLU A 179 -7.33 -16.03 24.37
N ALA A 180 -8.33 -15.32 24.87
CA ALA A 180 -8.24 -13.91 25.22
C ALA A 180 -7.15 -13.67 26.27
N GLY A 181 -6.25 -12.73 25.97
CA GLY A 181 -5.24 -12.29 26.92
C GLY A 181 -4.30 -11.26 26.31
N PRO A 182 -3.43 -10.64 27.13
CA PRO A 182 -2.46 -9.67 26.63
C PRO A 182 -1.58 -10.26 25.52
N VAL A 183 -1.28 -9.44 24.50
CA VAL A 183 -0.26 -9.76 23.50
C VAL A 183 1.09 -10.00 24.18
N LYS A 184 1.86 -10.97 23.68
CA LYS A 184 3.19 -11.25 24.23
C LYS A 184 4.06 -9.99 24.14
N GLY A 185 4.57 -9.54 25.29
CA GLY A 185 5.36 -8.32 25.40
C GLY A 185 4.56 -7.01 25.32
N GLY A 186 3.23 -7.03 25.48
CA GLY A 186 2.40 -5.82 25.53
C GLY A 186 1.20 -5.97 26.46
N SER A 187 0.38 -4.92 26.54
CA SER A 187 -0.81 -4.87 27.39
C SER A 187 -2.13 -5.03 26.65
N THR A 188 -2.15 -4.86 25.33
CA THR A 188 -3.36 -5.00 24.51
C THR A 188 -3.89 -6.42 24.62
N VAL A 189 -5.15 -6.56 25.05
CA VAL A 189 -5.85 -7.86 25.09
C VAL A 189 -6.25 -8.22 23.68
N ILE A 190 -5.89 -9.43 23.27
CA ILE A 190 -6.23 -9.98 21.97
C ILE A 190 -6.60 -11.47 22.08
N ALA A 191 -7.34 -11.97 21.10
CA ALA A 191 -7.64 -13.39 20.92
C ALA A 191 -7.60 -13.75 19.44
N PHE A 192 -7.53 -15.03 19.12
CA PHE A 192 -7.70 -15.49 17.74
C PHE A 192 -8.82 -16.50 17.63
N VAL A 193 -9.66 -16.32 16.62
CA VAL A 193 -10.68 -17.27 16.19
C VAL A 193 -10.39 -17.70 14.75
N GLU A 194 -10.83 -18.90 14.42
CA GLU A 194 -10.80 -19.43 13.05
C GLU A 194 -12.22 -19.54 12.53
N ASP A 195 -12.42 -19.08 11.30
CA ASP A 195 -13.69 -19.22 10.60
C ASP A 195 -13.87 -20.64 9.99
N PRO A 196 -14.99 -20.93 9.32
CA PRO A 196 -15.25 -22.25 8.75
C PRO A 196 -14.20 -22.78 7.77
N ASP A 197 -13.50 -21.89 7.07
CA ASP A 197 -12.46 -22.22 6.07
C ASP A 197 -11.04 -22.17 6.66
N GLY A 198 -10.90 -21.73 7.92
CA GLY A 198 -9.64 -21.66 8.65
C GLY A 198 -8.95 -20.30 8.58
N TYR A 199 -9.57 -19.28 7.98
CA TYR A 199 -9.06 -17.91 8.06
C TYR A 199 -9.05 -17.45 9.51
N LYS A 200 -7.94 -16.83 9.90
CA LYS A 200 -7.75 -16.32 11.24
C LYS A 200 -8.32 -14.91 11.35
N PHE A 201 -9.05 -14.66 12.43
CA PHE A 201 -9.48 -13.34 12.85
C PHE A 201 -8.82 -13.02 14.20
N GLU A 202 -8.01 -11.96 14.25
CA GLU A 202 -7.54 -11.37 15.49
C GLU A 202 -8.64 -10.49 16.07
N LEU A 203 -9.08 -10.79 17.28
CA LEU A 203 -9.97 -9.93 18.05
C LEU A 203 -9.11 -9.01 18.93
N ILE A 204 -9.28 -7.70 18.81
CA ILE A 204 -8.42 -6.71 19.45
C ILE A 204 -9.26 -5.84 20.39
N GLN A 205 -8.93 -5.85 21.68
CA GLN A 205 -9.67 -5.04 22.63
C GLN A 205 -9.32 -3.56 22.46
N ARG A 206 -10.30 -2.77 22.01
CA ARG A 206 -10.20 -1.31 21.83
C ARG A 206 -11.49 -0.66 22.28
N GLY A 207 -11.44 0.64 22.57
CA GLY A 207 -12.67 1.41 22.75
C GLY A 207 -13.50 1.46 21.45
N PRO A 208 -14.68 2.10 21.49
CA PRO A 208 -15.52 2.28 20.31
C PRO A 208 -14.71 2.86 19.15
N THR A 209 -14.83 2.24 17.97
CA THR A 209 -14.15 2.67 16.74
C THR A 209 -15.16 2.81 15.61
N PRO A 210 -14.98 3.78 14.68
CA PRO A 210 -15.81 3.85 13.48
C PRO A 210 -15.57 2.69 12.52
N GLU A 211 -14.45 1.97 12.62
CA GLU A 211 -14.10 0.89 11.69
C GLU A 211 -13.66 -0.37 12.46
N PRO A 212 -14.61 -1.23 12.87
CA PRO A 212 -14.26 -2.44 13.61
C PRO A 212 -13.45 -3.43 12.77
N LEU A 213 -13.65 -3.54 11.45
CA LEU A 213 -12.83 -4.39 10.58
C LEU A 213 -11.52 -3.67 10.23
N CYS A 214 -10.60 -3.70 11.19
CA CYS A 214 -9.50 -2.74 11.27
C CYS A 214 -8.18 -3.22 10.66
N GLN A 215 -8.02 -4.49 10.28
CA GLN A 215 -6.74 -4.96 9.73
C GLN A 215 -6.88 -6.02 8.63
N VAL A 216 -5.95 -5.96 7.68
CA VAL A 216 -5.56 -7.10 6.83
C VAL A 216 -4.06 -7.34 7.05
N MET A 217 -3.70 -8.51 7.58
CA MET A 217 -2.31 -8.87 7.87
C MET A 217 -1.75 -9.80 6.80
N LEU A 218 -0.64 -9.40 6.19
CA LEU A 218 0.08 -10.15 5.17
C LEU A 218 1.55 -10.31 5.57
N ARG A 219 2.10 -11.51 5.36
CA ARG A 219 3.54 -11.74 5.54
C ARG A 219 4.32 -11.28 4.31
N VAL A 220 5.49 -10.70 4.56
CA VAL A 220 6.41 -10.19 3.54
C VAL A 220 7.83 -10.67 3.80
N GLY A 221 8.62 -10.81 2.75
CA GLY A 221 10.00 -11.27 2.82
C GLY A 221 11.03 -10.19 3.18
N ASP A 222 10.68 -8.92 2.99
CA ASP A 222 11.53 -7.76 3.28
C ASP A 222 10.65 -6.57 3.68
N LEU A 223 10.62 -6.25 4.98
CA LEU A 223 9.72 -5.23 5.51
C LEU A 223 10.05 -3.83 4.99
N ASP A 224 11.32 -3.48 4.87
CA ASP A 224 11.75 -2.15 4.44
C ASP A 224 11.41 -1.92 2.96
N ARG A 225 11.59 -2.95 2.12
CA ARG A 225 11.17 -2.92 0.71
C ARG A 225 9.66 -2.73 0.62
N SER A 226 8.88 -3.49 1.39
CA SER A 226 7.42 -3.42 1.34
C SER A 226 6.90 -2.07 1.84
N ILE A 227 7.41 -1.54 2.95
CA ILE A 227 7.05 -0.20 3.45
C ILE A 227 7.28 0.85 2.36
N LYS A 228 8.49 0.90 1.79
CA LYS A 228 8.83 1.86 0.72
C LYS A 228 7.94 1.72 -0.50
N PHE A 229 7.60 0.48 -0.86
CA PHE A 229 6.67 0.21 -1.96
C PHE A 229 5.29 0.80 -1.66
N TYR A 230 4.69 0.50 -0.52
CA TYR A 230 3.34 0.99 -0.20
C TYR A 230 3.27 2.50 0.03
N GLU A 231 4.31 3.12 0.61
CA GLU A 231 4.41 4.57 0.70
C GLU A 231 4.47 5.23 -0.69
N LYS A 232 5.33 4.72 -1.58
CA LYS A 232 5.54 5.32 -2.90
C LYS A 232 4.41 5.00 -3.88
N ALA A 233 4.05 3.72 -4.00
CA ALA A 233 3.09 3.22 -4.96
C ALA A 233 1.66 3.58 -4.56
N TYR A 234 1.32 3.35 -3.28
CA TYR A 234 -0.05 3.42 -2.79
C TYR A 234 -0.29 4.69 -1.97
N GLY A 235 0.74 5.49 -1.68
CA GLY A 235 0.61 6.73 -0.89
C GLY A 235 0.14 6.48 0.53
N MET A 236 0.36 5.28 1.06
CA MET A 236 0.04 4.97 2.45
C MET A 236 1.02 5.67 3.38
N GLN A 237 0.56 5.97 4.59
CA GLN A 237 1.42 6.44 5.67
C GLN A 237 1.88 5.24 6.49
N LEU A 238 3.18 5.19 6.81
CA LEU A 238 3.69 4.31 7.86
C LEU A 238 3.21 4.84 9.22
N LEU A 239 2.26 4.14 9.82
CA LEU A 239 1.62 4.55 11.09
C LEU A 239 2.43 4.11 12.30
N ARG A 240 2.98 2.89 12.23
CA ARG A 240 3.73 2.27 13.33
C ARG A 240 4.62 1.18 12.81
N THR A 241 5.79 1.03 13.41
CA THR A 241 6.61 -0.19 13.34
C THR A 241 6.81 -0.75 14.74
N ARG A 242 7.00 -2.06 14.83
CA ARG A 242 7.36 -2.72 16.08
C ARG A 242 8.21 -3.93 15.82
N ASP A 243 9.43 -3.90 16.34
CA ASP A 243 10.32 -5.05 16.34
C ASP A 243 10.13 -5.90 17.60
N ASN A 244 10.23 -7.21 17.45
CA ASN A 244 10.10 -8.17 18.53
C ASN A 244 11.15 -9.28 18.41
N PRO A 245 12.40 -9.01 18.85
CA PRO A 245 13.53 -9.92 18.66
C PRO A 245 13.37 -11.25 19.41
N ASP A 246 12.70 -11.24 20.56
CA ASP A 246 12.45 -12.46 21.36
C ASP A 246 11.60 -13.50 20.60
N TYR A 247 10.69 -13.00 19.74
CA TYR A 247 9.81 -13.83 18.91
C TYR A 247 10.19 -13.80 17.42
N LYS A 248 11.31 -13.14 17.09
CA LYS A 248 11.91 -13.11 15.74
C LYS A 248 10.97 -12.61 14.65
N TYR A 249 10.25 -11.53 14.91
CA TYR A 249 9.45 -10.85 13.90
C TYR A 249 9.47 -9.32 14.07
N THR A 250 9.24 -8.62 12.96
CA THR A 250 9.00 -7.17 12.92
C THR A 250 7.70 -6.93 12.18
N LEU A 251 6.88 -5.99 12.66
CA LEU A 251 5.66 -5.59 11.96
C LEU A 251 5.65 -4.10 11.60
N ALA A 252 4.86 -3.76 10.59
CA ALA A 252 4.54 -2.40 10.18
C ALA A 252 3.04 -2.24 9.92
N MET A 253 2.46 -1.13 10.37
CA MET A 253 1.08 -0.74 10.10
C MET A 253 1.08 0.39 9.07
N LEU A 254 0.38 0.20 7.97
CA LEU A 254 0.24 1.19 6.90
C LEU A 254 -1.23 1.48 6.58
N GLY A 255 -1.56 2.73 6.28
CA GLY A 255 -2.93 3.08 5.91
C GLY A 255 -3.11 4.53 5.50
N TYR A 256 -4.36 4.95 5.38
CA TYR A 256 -4.77 6.30 4.94
C TYR A 256 -5.33 7.18 6.07
N GLY A 257 -5.31 6.68 7.31
CA GLY A 257 -5.83 7.38 8.49
C GLY A 257 -5.30 6.77 9.78
N PRO A 258 -5.69 7.33 10.94
CA PRO A 258 -5.23 6.85 12.25
C PRO A 258 -5.54 5.37 12.50
N GLU A 259 -4.57 4.59 12.99
CA GLU A 259 -4.66 3.12 13.19
C GLU A 259 -5.86 2.68 14.06
N ASP A 260 -6.34 3.54 14.96
CA ASP A 260 -7.48 3.28 15.85
C ASP A 260 -8.85 3.61 15.22
N LYS A 261 -8.87 4.24 14.05
CA LYS A 261 -10.09 4.75 13.38
C LYS A 261 -10.25 4.28 11.94
N SER A 262 -9.32 3.50 11.41
CA SER A 262 -9.34 3.05 10.02
C SER A 262 -8.86 1.61 9.89
N THR A 263 -9.19 0.98 8.77
CA THR A 263 -8.52 -0.24 8.34
C THR A 263 -7.07 0.06 7.97
N VAL A 264 -6.17 -0.78 8.47
CA VAL A 264 -4.75 -0.73 8.14
C VAL A 264 -4.30 -2.05 7.50
N MET A 265 -3.24 -1.97 6.72
CA MET A 265 -2.50 -3.14 6.29
C MET A 265 -1.38 -3.38 7.30
N GLU A 266 -1.42 -4.54 7.93
CA GLU A 266 -0.33 -5.02 8.77
C GLU A 266 0.61 -5.88 7.93
N LEU A 267 1.88 -5.49 7.86
CA LEU A 267 2.91 -6.29 7.23
C LEU A 267 3.76 -6.94 8.31
N THR A 268 3.90 -8.26 8.25
CA THR A 268 4.76 -9.00 9.19
C THR A 268 5.94 -9.64 8.46
N TYR A 269 7.14 -9.30 8.92
CA TYR A 269 8.38 -9.96 8.54
C TYR A 269 8.82 -10.91 9.66
N ASN A 270 9.09 -12.17 9.32
CA ASN A 270 9.72 -13.13 10.25
C ASN A 270 11.20 -13.26 9.90
N TYR A 271 12.08 -13.25 10.91
CA TYR A 271 13.51 -13.16 10.68
C TYR A 271 14.03 -14.32 9.83
N GLY A 272 14.73 -13.99 8.74
CA GLY A 272 15.31 -14.99 7.83
C GLY A 272 14.30 -15.69 6.92
N VAL A 273 13.02 -15.30 6.92
CA VAL A 273 12.01 -15.86 6.02
C VAL A 273 11.67 -14.84 4.94
N SER A 274 12.10 -15.13 3.71
CA SER A 274 11.99 -14.22 2.57
C SER A 274 10.84 -14.54 1.61
N GLU A 275 10.21 -15.70 1.72
CA GLU A 275 9.18 -16.18 0.80
C GLU A 275 8.08 -16.92 1.54
N TYR A 276 6.86 -16.82 1.02
CA TYR A 276 5.69 -17.52 1.55
C TYR A 276 4.79 -17.97 0.40
N GLU A 277 4.23 -19.17 0.53
CA GLU A 277 3.17 -19.63 -0.35
C GLU A 277 1.92 -18.77 -0.16
N LYS A 278 1.38 -18.23 -1.23
CA LYS A 278 0.17 -17.37 -1.19
C LYS A 278 -1.12 -18.17 -1.01
N GLY A 279 -1.09 -19.45 -1.34
CA GLY A 279 -2.30 -20.25 -1.50
C GLY A 279 -3.17 -19.77 -2.66
N ASN A 280 -4.42 -20.22 -2.67
CA ASN A 280 -5.44 -19.84 -3.64
C ASN A 280 -6.74 -19.36 -2.98
N ALA A 281 -6.75 -19.15 -1.66
CA ALA A 281 -7.94 -18.74 -0.91
C ALA A 281 -8.11 -17.21 -0.88
N TYR A 282 -7.13 -16.48 -0.31
CA TYR A 282 -7.06 -15.02 -0.41
C TYR A 282 -6.92 -14.59 -1.88
N ALA A 283 -7.72 -13.60 -2.31
CA ALA A 283 -7.67 -13.12 -3.69
C ALA A 283 -6.96 -11.77 -3.80
N GLN A 284 -7.48 -10.73 -3.14
CA GLN A 284 -6.94 -9.36 -3.22
C GLN A 284 -7.53 -8.45 -2.15
N VAL A 285 -6.89 -7.29 -1.94
CA VAL A 285 -7.54 -6.13 -1.31
C VAL A 285 -7.94 -5.12 -2.39
N ALA A 286 -9.09 -4.48 -2.21
CA ALA A 286 -9.56 -3.40 -3.08
C ALA A 286 -9.38 -2.03 -2.43
N ILE A 287 -8.85 -1.08 -3.19
CA ILE A 287 -8.57 0.29 -2.74
C ILE A 287 -9.22 1.28 -3.71
N GLY A 288 -10.00 2.21 -3.17
CA GLY A 288 -10.57 3.33 -3.91
C GLY A 288 -9.51 4.36 -4.27
N THR A 289 -9.61 4.94 -5.46
CA THR A 289 -8.77 6.06 -5.93
C THR A 289 -9.61 6.96 -6.83
N ASP A 290 -9.29 8.25 -6.84
CA ASP A 290 -9.96 9.22 -7.72
C ASP A 290 -9.51 9.10 -9.19
N ASP A 291 -8.36 8.47 -9.45
CA ASP A 291 -7.81 8.29 -10.79
C ASP A 291 -6.99 7.00 -10.90
N VAL A 292 -7.62 5.95 -11.44
CA VAL A 292 -6.98 4.64 -11.65
C VAL A 292 -5.78 4.69 -12.59
N TYR A 293 -5.71 5.66 -13.52
CA TYR A 293 -4.61 5.75 -14.48
C TYR A 293 -3.36 6.32 -13.82
N LYS A 294 -3.50 7.44 -13.10
CA LYS A 294 -2.38 8.03 -12.33
C LYS A 294 -1.87 7.10 -11.25
N THR A 295 -2.77 6.42 -10.55
CA THR A 295 -2.38 5.47 -9.52
C THR A 295 -1.66 4.25 -10.13
N ALA A 296 -2.05 3.78 -11.32
CA ALA A 296 -1.31 2.74 -12.03
C ALA A 296 0.10 3.20 -12.47
N GLU A 297 0.28 4.44 -12.89
CA GLU A 297 1.60 5.02 -13.18
C GLU A 297 2.50 5.04 -11.94
N ALA A 298 1.99 5.52 -10.80
CA ALA A 298 2.72 5.52 -9.53
C ALA A 298 3.17 4.11 -9.11
N VAL A 299 2.30 3.11 -9.31
CA VAL A 299 2.64 1.70 -9.05
C VAL A 299 3.78 1.21 -9.95
N ARG A 300 3.77 1.55 -11.24
CA ARG A 300 4.87 1.18 -12.17
C ARG A 300 6.19 1.82 -11.74
N GLU A 301 6.18 3.11 -11.41
CA GLU A 301 7.37 3.85 -10.97
C GLU A 301 7.94 3.34 -9.63
N ALA A 302 7.10 2.70 -8.81
CA ALA A 302 7.50 2.05 -7.57
C ALA A 302 7.97 0.60 -7.76
N GLY A 303 7.98 0.07 -8.99
CA GLY A 303 8.41 -1.29 -9.29
C GLY A 303 7.34 -2.37 -9.10
N GLY A 304 6.07 -1.97 -8.96
CA GLY A 304 4.94 -2.89 -8.89
C GLY A 304 4.59 -3.48 -10.25
N LYS A 305 4.06 -4.71 -10.26
CA LYS A 305 3.68 -5.39 -11.50
C LYS A 305 2.20 -5.17 -11.79
N ILE A 306 1.88 -4.44 -12.85
CA ILE A 306 0.50 -4.35 -13.34
C ILE A 306 0.09 -5.70 -13.94
N THR A 307 -1.02 -6.26 -13.47
CA THR A 307 -1.62 -7.52 -13.97
C THR A 307 -2.89 -7.27 -14.78
N ARG A 308 -3.52 -6.11 -14.59
CA ARG A 308 -4.61 -5.60 -15.43
C ARG A 308 -4.38 -4.11 -15.62
N GLU A 309 -4.26 -3.68 -16.86
CA GLU A 309 -4.12 -2.27 -17.25
C GLU A 309 -5.33 -1.43 -16.79
N PRO A 310 -5.14 -0.14 -16.45
CA PRO A 310 -6.23 0.73 -16.04
C PRO A 310 -7.23 0.93 -17.17
N GLY A 311 -8.50 0.74 -16.85
CA GLY A 311 -9.59 0.91 -17.81
C GLY A 311 -10.93 0.40 -17.30
N PRO A 312 -12.01 0.70 -18.03
CA PRO A 312 -13.35 0.25 -17.70
C PRO A 312 -13.47 -1.28 -17.82
N LEU A 313 -14.22 -1.89 -16.91
CA LEU A 313 -14.69 -3.26 -17.08
C LEU A 313 -15.75 -3.34 -18.18
N PRO A 314 -15.69 -4.33 -19.09
CA PRO A 314 -16.74 -4.55 -20.07
C PRO A 314 -18.11 -4.73 -19.39
N GLY A 315 -19.14 -4.12 -19.96
CA GLY A 315 -20.52 -4.22 -19.45
C GLY A 315 -20.88 -3.19 -18.38
N ILE A 316 -20.10 -3.10 -17.29
CA ILE A 316 -20.42 -2.21 -16.16
C ILE A 316 -19.70 -0.86 -16.19
N ASN A 317 -18.68 -0.70 -17.03
CA ASN A 317 -17.87 0.52 -17.20
C ASN A 317 -17.12 1.01 -15.95
N THR A 318 -17.15 0.28 -14.84
CA THR A 318 -16.34 0.57 -13.65
C THR A 318 -14.86 0.56 -14.00
N LYS A 319 -14.18 1.68 -13.79
CA LYS A 319 -12.75 1.80 -14.05
C LYS A 319 -11.96 1.15 -12.93
N ILE A 320 -11.11 0.19 -13.29
CA ILE A 320 -10.21 -0.50 -12.36
C ILE A 320 -8.82 -0.70 -12.96
N PHE A 321 -7.84 -0.99 -12.11
CA PHE A 321 -6.63 -1.70 -12.52
C PHE A 321 -6.24 -2.71 -11.43
N ALA A 322 -5.40 -3.69 -11.78
CA ALA A 322 -4.89 -4.65 -10.79
C ALA A 322 -3.38 -4.73 -10.86
N CYS A 323 -2.75 -4.90 -9.72
CA CYS A 323 -1.30 -5.04 -9.61
C CYS A 323 -0.89 -6.04 -8.53
N LEU A 324 0.37 -6.45 -8.58
CA LEU A 324 1.05 -7.18 -7.52
C LEU A 324 2.09 -6.29 -6.86
N ASP A 325 2.19 -6.42 -5.54
CA ASP A 325 3.30 -5.88 -4.75
C ASP A 325 4.60 -6.70 -4.99
N PRO A 326 5.74 -6.30 -4.39
CA PRO A 326 7.01 -7.02 -4.52
C PRO A 326 6.99 -8.47 -4.03
N ASP A 327 6.04 -8.83 -3.17
CA ASP A 327 5.87 -10.17 -2.63
C ASP A 327 4.81 -10.98 -3.38
N GLY A 328 4.13 -10.40 -4.38
CA GLY A 328 3.09 -11.05 -5.18
C GLY A 328 1.68 -10.94 -4.61
N TRP A 329 1.44 -10.11 -3.60
CA TRP A 329 0.10 -9.82 -3.09
C TRP A 329 -0.66 -8.94 -4.06
N LYS A 330 -1.88 -9.36 -4.41
CA LYS A 330 -2.71 -8.67 -5.39
C LYS A 330 -3.52 -7.55 -4.75
N THR A 331 -3.53 -6.40 -5.42
CA THR A 331 -4.40 -5.27 -5.11
C THR A 331 -5.17 -4.87 -6.34
N VAL A 332 -6.46 -4.58 -6.18
CA VAL A 332 -7.29 -3.95 -7.22
C VAL A 332 -7.58 -2.53 -6.80
N PHE A 333 -7.28 -1.58 -7.68
CA PHE A 333 -7.70 -0.20 -7.49
C PHE A 333 -8.96 0.06 -8.28
N VAL A 334 -9.93 0.70 -7.64
CA VAL A 334 -11.25 0.98 -8.19
C VAL A 334 -11.48 2.49 -8.15
N ASP A 335 -12.04 3.03 -9.23
CA ASP A 335 -12.45 4.44 -9.26
C ASP A 335 -13.53 4.71 -8.20
N ASN A 336 -13.29 5.70 -7.32
CA ASN A 336 -14.18 6.02 -6.21
C ASN A 336 -15.62 6.31 -6.65
N LYS A 337 -15.81 7.01 -7.77
CA LYS A 337 -17.15 7.40 -8.25
C LYS A 337 -17.86 6.21 -8.90
N ASP A 338 -17.12 5.36 -9.59
CA ASP A 338 -17.71 4.15 -10.18
C ASP A 338 -18.05 3.11 -9.13
N PHE A 339 -17.22 2.94 -8.08
CA PHE A 339 -17.53 2.06 -6.96
C PHE A 339 -18.88 2.39 -6.32
N LEU A 340 -19.18 3.68 -6.09
CA LEU A 340 -20.47 4.08 -5.52
C LEU A 340 -21.67 3.69 -6.40
N LYS A 341 -21.51 3.67 -7.72
CA LYS A 341 -22.59 3.23 -8.65
C LYS A 341 -22.85 1.73 -8.56
N GLU A 342 -21.90 0.93 -8.07
CA GLU A 342 -22.08 -0.51 -7.88
C GLU A 342 -22.84 -0.86 -6.59
N LEU A 343 -23.01 0.12 -5.70
CA LEU A 343 -23.72 -0.03 -4.43
C LEU A 343 -25.23 0.27 -4.55
N GLU A 344 -25.64 0.94 -5.63
CA GLU A 344 -27.04 1.18 -6.03
C GLU A 344 -27.63 -0.07 -6.71
#